data_AF-A0A8D0CW91-F1
#
_entry.id   AF-A0A8D0CW91-F1
#
_cell.length_a   1.000
_cell.length_b   1.000
_cell.length_c   1.000
_cell.angle_alpha   90.00
_cell.angle_beta   90.00
_cell.angle_gamma   90.00
#
_symmetry.space_group_name_H-M   'P 1'
#
loop_
_entity.id
_entity.type
_entity.pdbx_description
1 polymer ?
#
loop_
_entity_poly.entity_id
_entity_poly.type
_entity_poly.pdbx_seq_one_letter_code
_entity_poly.pdbx_strand_id
1 'polypeptide(L)'
;MVHTTIKQALRNTLQDLSREDFLELCHQLKDRREEPRVRYRDVENKSVLQITDLLVSTFTERGALPVALGILKQINCNQEAETLCEDTP
;
A
#
# COMPACT_ATOMS: atom_id res chain seq x y z
N MET A 1 17.83 2.09 -15.32
CA MET A 1 16.57 2.61 -14.76
C MET A 1 15.60 1.45 -14.80
N VAL A 2 15.40 0.79 -13.66
CA VAL A 2 14.49 -0.35 -13.57
C VAL A 2 13.08 0.24 -13.56
N HIS A 3 12.32 0.04 -14.64
CA HIS A 3 10.89 0.33 -14.63
C HIS A 3 10.23 -0.73 -13.76
N THR A 4 10.20 -0.47 -12.46
CA THR A 4 9.53 -1.29 -11.48
C THR A 4 8.03 -1.13 -11.71
N THR A 5 7.31 -2.23 -11.90
CA THR A 5 5.83 -2.18 -12.01
C THR A 5 5.24 -1.57 -10.73
N ILE A 6 4.08 -0.91 -10.80
CA ILE A 6 3.44 -0.30 -9.62
C ILE A 6 3.32 -1.30 -8.46
N LYS A 7 3.02 -2.55 -8.79
CA LYS A 7 3.03 -3.66 -7.82
C LYS A 7 4.38 -3.83 -7.12
N GLN A 8 5.48 -3.83 -7.85
CA GLN A 8 6.81 -3.99 -7.24
C GLN A 8 7.23 -2.75 -6.43
N ALA A 9 6.89 -1.54 -6.89
CA ALA A 9 7.18 -0.31 -6.17
C ALA A 9 6.44 -0.30 -4.83
N LEU A 10 5.12 -0.56 -4.86
CA LEU A 10 4.30 -0.73 -3.66
C LEU A 10 4.87 -1.80 -2.72
N ARG A 11 5.29 -2.95 -3.28
CA ARG A 11 5.88 -4.03 -2.48
C ARG A 11 7.14 -3.55 -1.77
N ASN A 12 8.07 -2.90 -2.48
CA ASN A 12 9.32 -2.42 -1.90
C ASN A 12 9.05 -1.41 -0.79
N THR A 13 8.19 -0.42 -1.06
CA THR A 13 7.77 0.57 -0.06
C THR A 13 7.17 -0.10 1.18
N LEU A 14 6.21 -1.01 0.99
CA LEU A 14 5.58 -1.73 2.11
C LEU A 14 6.54 -2.70 2.83
N GLN A 15 7.61 -3.16 2.19
CA GLN A 15 8.66 -3.96 2.83
C GLN A 15 9.66 -3.11 3.62
N ASP A 16 9.82 -1.85 3.25
CA ASP A 16 10.67 -0.88 3.96
C ASP A 16 9.99 -0.37 5.24
N LEU A 17 8.65 -0.38 5.26
CA LEU A 17 7.85 -0.03 6.45
C LEU A 17 8.19 -0.91 7.67
N SER A 18 8.19 -0.26 8.84
CA SER A 18 8.24 -0.99 10.10
C SER A 18 6.95 -1.78 10.30
N ARG A 19 7.02 -2.80 11.16
CA ARG A 19 5.86 -3.63 11.49
C ARG A 19 4.68 -2.81 12.03
N GLU A 20 4.97 -1.75 12.77
CA GLU A 20 3.97 -0.83 13.32
C GLU A 20 3.28 -0.02 12.22
N ASP A 21 4.05 0.60 11.31
CA ASP A 21 3.53 1.35 10.17
C ASP A 21 2.71 0.46 9.22
N PHE A 22 3.17 -0.77 9.00
CA PHE A 22 2.44 -1.75 8.19
C PHE A 22 1.09 -2.14 8.84
N LEU A 23 1.05 -2.27 10.18
CA LEU A 23 -0.18 -2.52 10.91
C LEU A 23 -1.13 -1.33 10.84
N GLU A 24 -0.63 -0.10 10.99
CA GLU A 24 -1.38 1.14 10.82
C GLU A 24 -1.94 1.25 9.38
N LEU A 25 -1.15 0.91 8.37
CA LEU A 25 -1.59 0.87 6.98
C LEU A 25 -2.72 -0.15 6.77
N CYS A 26 -2.58 -1.36 7.31
CA CYS A 26 -3.66 -2.35 7.32
C CYS A 26 -4.90 -1.83 8.06
N HIS A 27 -4.71 -1.06 9.14
CA HIS A 27 -5.78 -0.44 9.90
C HIS A 27 -6.53 0.63 9.09
N GLN A 28 -5.82 1.47 8.35
CA GLN A 28 -6.43 2.46 7.46
C GLN A 28 -7.15 1.81 6.27
N LEU A 29 -6.58 0.73 5.70
CA LEU A 29 -7.22 -0.03 4.63
C LEU A 29 -8.57 -0.63 5.06
N LYS A 30 -8.66 -1.16 6.28
CA LYS A 30 -9.95 -1.68 6.82
C LYS A 30 -10.93 -0.58 7.21
N ASP A 31 -10.43 0.60 7.63
CA ASP A 31 -11.28 1.70 8.11
C ASP A 31 -12.01 2.38 6.96
N ARG A 32 -11.42 2.31 5.76
CA ARG A 32 -12.04 2.82 4.54
C ARG A 32 -13.42 2.19 4.30
N ARG A 33 -14.46 3.03 4.38
CA ARG A 33 -15.86 2.65 4.10
C ARG A 33 -16.25 2.83 2.64
N GLU A 34 -15.35 3.34 1.81
CA GLU A 34 -15.54 3.54 0.37
C GLU A 34 -15.35 2.22 -0.41
N GLU A 35 -16.15 2.00 -1.44
CA GLU A 35 -15.94 0.89 -2.37
C GLU A 35 -14.79 1.22 -3.33
N PRO A 36 -13.85 0.29 -3.59
CA PRO A 36 -13.84 -1.11 -3.15
C PRO A 36 -13.32 -1.29 -1.71
N ARG A 37 -14.10 -2.01 -0.89
CA ARG A 37 -13.86 -2.15 0.55
C ARG A 37 -12.97 -3.36 0.87
N VAL A 38 -11.87 -3.13 1.56
CA VAL A 38 -10.99 -4.20 2.05
C VAL A 38 -11.60 -4.82 3.31
N ARG A 39 -11.85 -6.13 3.29
CA ARG A 39 -12.40 -6.84 4.45
C ARG A 39 -11.30 -7.12 5.46
N TYR A 40 -11.68 -7.24 6.73
CA TYR A 40 -10.75 -7.55 7.83
C TYR A 40 -9.94 -8.83 7.57
N ARG A 41 -10.60 -9.91 7.12
CA ARG A 41 -9.95 -11.18 6.74
C ARG A 41 -8.92 -11.04 5.61
N ASP A 42 -9.03 -9.96 4.82
CA ASP A 42 -8.18 -9.74 3.67
C ASP A 42 -6.89 -9.00 4.04
N VAL A 43 -6.82 -8.40 5.23
CA VAL A 43 -5.63 -7.73 5.77
C VAL A 43 -5.02 -8.46 6.98
N GLU A 44 -5.84 -9.11 7.79
CA GLU A 44 -5.39 -9.82 8.99
C GLU A 44 -4.50 -11.04 8.61
N ASN A 45 -3.34 -11.15 9.26
CA ASN A 45 -2.34 -12.22 9.04
C ASN A 45 -1.75 -12.30 7.61
N LYS A 46 -1.91 -11.26 6.78
CA LYS A 46 -1.32 -11.25 5.43
C LYS A 46 0.08 -10.65 5.42
N SER A 47 0.94 -11.24 4.60
CA SER A 47 2.28 -10.71 4.35
C SER A 47 2.21 -9.50 3.41
N VAL A 48 3.26 -8.66 3.42
CA VAL A 48 3.41 -7.49 2.52
C VAL A 48 3.09 -7.82 1.06
N LEU A 49 3.60 -8.94 0.56
CA LEU A 49 3.33 -9.47 -0.78
C LEU A 49 1.84 -9.64 -1.06
N GLN A 50 1.11 -10.26 -0.12
CA GLN A 50 -0.32 -10.50 -0.27
C GLN A 50 -1.14 -9.22 -0.15
N ILE A 51 -0.74 -8.28 0.72
CA ILE A 51 -1.39 -6.96 0.83
C ILE A 51 -1.18 -6.15 -0.44
N THR A 52 0.03 -6.21 -1.02
CA THR A 52 0.33 -5.52 -2.27
C THR A 52 -0.51 -6.08 -3.42
N ASP A 53 -0.59 -7.41 -3.52
CA ASP A 53 -1.42 -8.08 -4.52
C ASP A 53 -2.91 -7.75 -4.33
N LEU A 54 -3.38 -7.75 -3.08
CA LEU A 54 -4.73 -7.34 -2.73
C LEU A 54 -5.00 -5.88 -3.14
N LEU A 55 -4.10 -4.95 -2.83
CA LEU A 55 -4.22 -3.54 -3.20
C LEU A 55 -4.35 -3.37 -4.71
N VAL A 56 -3.46 -4.01 -5.48
CA VAL A 56 -3.49 -3.96 -6.95
C VAL A 56 -4.72 -4.66 -7.51
N SER A 57 -5.17 -5.78 -6.92
CA SER A 57 -6.37 -6.49 -7.36
C SER A 57 -7.66 -5.75 -7.01
N THR A 58 -7.66 -5.00 -5.89
CA THR A 58 -8.85 -4.31 -5.37
C THR A 58 -8.99 -2.94 -6.01
N PHE A 59 -7.91 -2.15 -6.05
CA PHE A 59 -7.93 -0.77 -6.51
C PHE A 59 -7.39 -0.60 -7.94
N THR A 60 -6.96 -1.68 -8.60
CA THR A 60 -6.20 -1.68 -9.86
C THR A 60 -4.80 -1.07 -9.71
N GLU A 61 -3.88 -1.37 -10.62
CA GLU A 61 -2.49 -0.85 -10.54
C GLU A 61 -2.45 0.68 -10.42
N ARG A 62 -3.27 1.40 -11.21
CA ARG A 62 -3.30 2.86 -11.19
C ARG A 62 -3.95 3.44 -9.94
N GLY A 63 -4.94 2.75 -9.35
CA GLY A 63 -5.63 3.22 -8.15
C GLY A 63 -4.92 2.83 -6.85
N ALA A 64 -4.16 1.74 -6.84
CA ALA A 64 -3.42 1.29 -5.65
C ALA A 64 -2.35 2.29 -5.21
N LEU A 65 -1.72 2.97 -6.15
CA LEU A 65 -0.66 3.96 -5.93
C LEU A 65 -1.14 5.18 -5.10
N PRO A 66 -2.14 5.97 -5.54
CA PRO A 66 -2.65 7.10 -4.75
C PRO A 66 -3.27 6.66 -3.42
N VAL A 67 -3.83 5.44 -3.36
CA VAL A 67 -4.36 4.87 -2.11
C VAL A 67 -3.24 4.62 -1.11
N ALA A 68 -2.17 3.95 -1.51
CA ALA A 68 -1.02 3.69 -0.66
C ALA A 68 -0.34 5.00 -0.24
N LEU A 69 -0.11 5.93 -1.17
CA LEU A 69 0.46 7.26 -0.86
C LEU A 69 -0.37 8.01 0.18
N GLY A 70 -1.70 8.02 0.03
CA GLY A 70 -2.59 8.69 0.98
C GLY A 70 -2.46 8.10 2.38
N ILE A 71 -2.43 6.78 2.49
CA ILE A 71 -2.30 6.09 3.77
C ILE A 71 -0.93 6.31 4.38
N LEU A 72 0.15 6.19 3.59
CA LEU A 72 1.53 6.46 4.02
C LEU A 72 1.67 7.87 4.59
N LYS A 73 1.10 8.88 3.91
CA LYS A 73 1.07 10.27 4.43
C LYS A 73 0.26 10.40 5.72
N GLN A 74 -0.84 9.66 5.88
CA GLN A 74 -1.63 9.67 7.11
C GLN A 74 -0.90 9.07 8.31
N ILE A 75 -0.09 8.04 8.09
CA ILE A 75 0.70 7.38 9.15
C ILE A 75 2.07 8.04 9.38
N ASN A 76 2.35 9.18 8.73
CA ASN A 76 3.62 9.93 8.76
C ASN A 76 4.81 9.28 8.03
N CYS A 77 4.57 8.23 7.23
CA CYS A 77 5.53 7.59 6.32
C CYS A 77 5.73 8.42 5.03
N ASN A 78 6.12 9.68 5.19
CA ASN A 78 6.23 10.62 4.07
C ASN A 78 7.39 10.27 3.12
N GLN A 79 8.51 9.78 3.66
CA GLN A 79 9.70 9.45 2.87
C GLN A 79 9.47 8.24 1.98
N GLU A 80 8.77 7.24 2.50
CA GLU A 80 8.33 6.04 1.79
C GLU A 80 7.31 6.42 0.71
N ALA A 81 6.42 7.38 1.00
CA ALA A 81 5.48 7.92 0.02
C ALA A 81 6.19 8.66 -1.11
N GLU A 82 7.18 9.50 -0.83
CA GLU A 82 7.97 10.19 -1.87
C GLU A 82 8.72 9.18 -2.74
N THR A 83 9.40 8.21 -2.12
CA THR A 83 10.11 7.14 -2.83
C THR A 83 9.16 6.36 -3.76
N LEU A 84 7.98 6.01 -3.27
CA LEU A 84 6.96 5.32 -4.06
C LEU A 84 6.50 6.15 -5.26
N CYS A 85 6.35 7.46 -5.08
CA CYS A 85 5.94 8.39 -6.13
C CYS A 85 7.05 8.61 -7.18
N GLU A 86 8.33 8.58 -6.79
CA GLU A 86 9.46 8.70 -7.72
C GLU A 86 9.74 7.42 -8.51
N ASP A 87 9.53 6.23 -7.89
CA ASP A 87 9.78 4.94 -8.53
C ASP A 87 8.69 4.55 -9.55
N THR A 88 7.55 5.25 -9.53
CA THR A 88 6.41 4.99 -10.41
C THR A 88 6.26 6.05 -11.50
N PRO A 89 6.11 5.66 -12.79
CA PRO A 89 6.02 6.58 -13.92
C PRO A 89 4.62 7.20 -14.12
#